data_AF-A0A486XBS6-F1
#
_entry.id   AF-A0A486XBS6-F1
#
_cell.length_a   1.000
_cell.length_b   1.000
_cell.length_c   1.000
_cell.angle_alpha   90.00
_cell.angle_beta   90.00
_cell.angle_gamma   90.00
#
_symmetry.space_group_name_H-M   'P 1'
#
loop_
_entity.id
_entity.type
_entity.pdbx_description
1 polymer ?
#
loop_
_entity_poly.entity_id
_entity_poly.type
_entity_poly.pdbx_seq_one_letter_code
_entity_poly.pdbx_strand_id
1 'polypeptide(L)'
;MSNNYLHSLQQPKIYAYRDDRFPNMLKVGYTTRKVAERIAEQYPVKTPSKTYEIQLNELAVRDDGSYFTDHDVHQALLKMGIKRSEGEWFQCDVETVQAAIVAVRGRKSPKKHRTLDFKMRPEQARAVQRTKDYFNAFSADPKNANKEPQFLWNAKMRFGKTFATYQLVKEMQWRRVLILTFKPAVKTAWQEDLQRHIDFTDWQFVDKNNIDEWQSIKTHSEQLHKPLICFLSLQDLHGRTAKGKVKDRNRWVYEN
;
A
#
# COMPACT_ATOMS: atom_id res chain seq x y z
N MET A 1 -29.87 3.04 -20.49
CA MET A 1 -30.76 3.21 -19.34
C MET A 1 -29.93 3.05 -18.07
N SER A 2 -29.63 4.17 -17.43
CA SER A 2 -28.82 4.27 -16.21
C SER A 2 -29.61 3.72 -15.02
N ASN A 3 -29.24 2.53 -14.55
CA ASN A 3 -29.85 1.92 -13.38
C ASN A 3 -29.28 2.56 -12.10
N ASN A 4 -29.75 3.77 -11.81
CA ASN A 4 -29.31 4.61 -10.69
C ASN A 4 -30.28 4.51 -9.50
N TYR A 5 -30.72 3.29 -9.19
CA TYR A 5 -31.71 2.97 -8.13
C TYR A 5 -31.15 2.02 -7.06
N LEU A 6 -29.85 2.07 -6.76
CA LEU A 6 -29.35 1.49 -5.52
C LEU A 6 -29.71 2.44 -4.38
N HIS A 7 -30.70 2.05 -3.57
CA HIS A 7 -31.04 2.70 -2.31
C HIS A 7 -29.76 3.09 -1.55
N SER A 8 -29.56 4.39 -1.33
CA SER A 8 -28.45 4.95 -0.54
C SER A 8 -28.46 4.54 0.95
N LEU A 9 -29.40 3.68 1.36
CA LEU A 9 -29.71 3.31 2.73
C LEU A 9 -29.26 1.90 3.15
N GLN A 10 -28.66 1.09 2.25
CA GLN A 10 -28.33 -0.31 2.56
C GLN A 10 -26.92 -0.74 2.11
N GLN A 11 -25.95 0.16 2.14
CA GLN A 11 -24.56 -0.24 1.87
C GLN A 11 -23.98 -0.94 3.10
N PRO A 12 -23.58 -2.23 2.99
CA PRO A 12 -22.97 -2.94 4.09
C PRO A 12 -21.63 -2.32 4.43
N LYS A 13 -21.39 -2.08 5.71
CA LYS A 13 -20.26 -1.36 6.24
C LYS A 13 -19.64 -2.11 7.41
N ILE A 14 -18.32 -2.12 7.44
CA ILE A 14 -17.55 -2.40 8.64
C ILE A 14 -17.26 -1.06 9.32
N TYR A 15 -17.47 -1.01 10.62
CA TYR A 15 -17.07 0.11 11.44
C TYR A 15 -16.17 -0.34 12.57
N ALA A 16 -15.33 0.58 13.04
CA ALA A 16 -14.61 0.40 14.29
C ALA A 16 -14.73 1.68 15.11
N TYR A 17 -14.87 1.54 16.43
CA TYR A 17 -14.89 2.66 17.35
C TYR A 17 -14.13 2.34 18.63
N ARG A 18 -13.58 3.38 19.26
CA ARG A 18 -12.98 3.32 20.60
C ARG A 18 -13.98 3.81 21.64
N ASP A 19 -13.87 3.31 22.85
CA ASP A 19 -14.66 3.78 24.00
C ASP A 19 -13.78 3.91 25.23
N ASP A 20 -13.99 4.96 26.02
CA ASP A 20 -13.19 5.26 27.22
C ASP A 20 -13.18 4.12 28.25
N ARG A 21 -14.23 3.28 28.26
CA ARG A 21 -14.34 2.11 29.15
C ARG A 21 -13.44 0.94 28.74
N PHE A 22 -12.98 0.91 27.49
CA PHE A 22 -12.13 -0.13 26.92
C PHE A 22 -10.86 0.47 26.30
N PRO A 23 -9.94 0.99 27.14
CA PRO A 23 -8.73 1.65 26.65
C PRO A 23 -7.88 0.72 25.79
N ASN A 24 -7.28 1.26 24.73
CA ASN A 24 -6.44 0.52 23.78
C ASN A 24 -7.16 -0.62 23.04
N MET A 25 -8.50 -0.57 22.96
CA MET A 25 -9.29 -1.53 22.21
C MET A 25 -10.20 -0.84 21.18
N LEU A 26 -10.47 -1.57 20.10
CA LEU A 26 -11.48 -1.20 19.12
C LEU A 26 -12.55 -2.27 19.07
N LYS A 27 -13.82 -1.85 19.14
CA LYS A 27 -14.93 -2.70 18.77
C LYS A 27 -15.11 -2.68 17.28
N VAL A 28 -15.07 -3.84 16.64
CA VAL A 28 -15.23 -3.99 15.18
C VAL A 28 -16.58 -4.62 14.89
N GLY A 29 -17.45 -3.92 14.15
CA GLY A 29 -18.81 -4.38 13.88
C GLY A 29 -19.28 -4.15 12.46
N TYR A 30 -20.38 -4.79 12.11
CA TYR A 30 -21.04 -4.70 10.81
C TYR A 30 -22.39 -3.99 10.88
N THR A 31 -22.74 -3.24 9.82
CA THR A 31 -24.08 -2.65 9.67
C THR A 31 -24.43 -2.40 8.21
N THR A 32 -25.70 -2.52 7.85
CA THR A 32 -26.24 -2.01 6.58
C THR A 32 -26.86 -0.61 6.72
N ARG A 33 -27.00 -0.12 7.96
CA ARG A 33 -27.58 1.18 8.30
C ARG A 33 -26.50 2.23 8.52
N LYS A 34 -26.86 3.44 8.96
CA LYS A 34 -25.85 4.44 9.35
C LYS A 34 -25.06 3.96 10.57
N VAL A 35 -23.74 4.03 10.48
CA VAL A 35 -22.82 3.60 11.56
C VAL A 35 -23.11 4.33 12.87
N ALA A 36 -23.35 5.64 12.83
CA ALA A 36 -23.65 6.43 14.03
C ALA A 36 -24.94 5.96 14.74
N GLU A 37 -25.98 5.63 13.98
CA GLU A 37 -27.25 5.11 14.53
C GLU A 37 -27.03 3.72 15.15
N ARG A 38 -26.31 2.83 14.44
CA ARG A 38 -25.99 1.48 14.94
C ARG A 38 -25.16 1.50 16.22
N ILE A 39 -24.19 2.41 16.33
CA ILE A 39 -23.38 2.53 17.55
C ILE A 39 -24.23 3.09 18.68
N ALA A 40 -25.07 4.11 18.43
CA ALA A 40 -25.93 4.68 19.47
C ALA A 40 -26.89 3.65 20.10
N GLU A 41 -27.42 2.70 19.32
CA GLU A 41 -28.27 1.62 19.85
C GLU A 41 -27.57 0.69 20.86
N GLN A 42 -26.24 0.61 20.83
CA GLN A 42 -25.46 -0.20 21.77
C GLN A 42 -25.31 0.47 23.15
N TYR A 43 -25.81 1.70 23.30
CA TYR A 43 -25.74 2.51 24.51
C TYR A 43 -27.18 2.80 24.97
N PRO A 44 -27.82 1.89 25.72
CA PRO A 44 -29.21 2.05 26.15
C PRO A 44 -29.41 3.24 27.09
N VAL A 45 -28.35 3.69 27.78
CA VAL A 45 -28.39 4.83 28.70
C VAL A 45 -27.83 6.07 28.01
N LYS A 46 -28.64 7.12 27.92
CA LYS A 46 -28.21 8.44 27.44
C LYS A 46 -27.32 9.09 28.51
N THR A 47 -26.02 9.11 28.27
CA THR A 47 -25.06 9.84 29.12
C THR A 47 -24.95 11.30 28.68
N PRO A 48 -24.61 12.24 29.59
CA PRO A 48 -24.43 13.66 29.26
C PRO A 48 -23.35 13.91 28.20
N SER A 49 -22.34 13.03 28.13
CA SER A 49 -21.28 13.02 27.13
C SER A 49 -21.24 11.70 26.38
N LYS A 50 -20.81 11.73 25.10
CA LYS A 50 -20.51 10.52 24.33
C LYS A 50 -19.14 9.99 24.76
N THR A 51 -19.09 8.72 25.16
CA THR A 51 -17.86 8.03 25.59
C THR A 51 -17.12 7.32 24.46
N TYR A 52 -17.62 7.42 23.23
CA TYR A 52 -17.11 6.68 22.07
C TYR A 52 -16.76 7.59 20.90
N GLU A 53 -15.80 7.13 20.11
CA GLU A 53 -15.37 7.81 18.88
C GLU A 53 -15.20 6.82 17.74
N ILE A 54 -15.87 7.09 16.62
CA ILE A 54 -15.77 6.29 15.40
C ILE A 54 -14.39 6.49 14.78
N GLN A 55 -13.64 5.40 14.66
CA GLN A 55 -12.30 5.40 14.08
C GLN A 55 -12.31 4.95 12.62
N LEU A 56 -13.28 4.12 12.23
CA LEU A 56 -13.35 3.52 10.90
C LEU A 56 -14.79 3.35 10.44
N ASN A 57 -15.01 3.55 9.15
CA ASN A 57 -16.28 3.34 8.45
C ASN A 57 -15.99 3.02 6.98
N GLU A 58 -15.95 1.75 6.63
CA GLU A 58 -15.61 1.26 5.28
C GLU A 58 -16.68 0.36 4.70
N LEU A 59 -16.79 0.34 3.38
CA LEU A 59 -17.69 -0.57 2.66
C LEU A 59 -17.22 -2.03 2.81
N ALA A 60 -18.16 -2.90 3.12
CA ALA A 60 -17.95 -4.33 3.30
C ALA A 60 -18.17 -5.10 1.98
N VAL A 61 -17.44 -4.71 0.94
CA VAL A 61 -17.50 -5.29 -0.41
C VAL A 61 -16.11 -5.81 -0.81
N ARG A 62 -16.03 -7.05 -1.30
CA ARG A 62 -14.83 -7.68 -1.83
C ARG A 62 -14.53 -7.22 -3.26
N ASP A 63 -13.31 -7.51 -3.73
CA ASP A 63 -12.88 -7.17 -5.10
C ASP A 63 -13.75 -7.85 -6.18
N ASP A 64 -14.39 -8.99 -5.88
CA ASP A 64 -15.33 -9.69 -6.77
C ASP A 64 -16.78 -9.20 -6.68
N GLY A 65 -17.04 -8.13 -5.91
CA GLY A 65 -18.37 -7.56 -5.70
C GLY A 65 -19.19 -8.27 -4.61
N SER A 66 -18.73 -9.39 -4.05
CA SER A 66 -19.42 -10.06 -2.94
C SER A 66 -19.31 -9.28 -1.63
N TYR A 67 -20.32 -9.38 -0.77
CA TYR A 67 -20.29 -8.73 0.55
C TYR A 67 -19.56 -9.58 1.60
N PHE A 68 -18.95 -8.92 2.58
CA PHE A 68 -18.37 -9.56 3.76
C PHE A 68 -18.91 -8.94 5.05
N THR A 69 -18.66 -9.61 6.16
CA THR A 69 -19.14 -9.22 7.49
C THR A 69 -17.99 -8.93 8.44
N ASP A 70 -18.30 -8.42 9.62
CA ASP A 70 -17.35 -8.25 10.70
C ASP A 70 -16.75 -9.58 11.16
N HIS A 71 -17.49 -10.69 11.05
CA HIS A 71 -16.94 -12.02 11.30
C HIS A 71 -15.70 -12.32 10.45
N ASP A 72 -15.73 -12.00 9.15
CA ASP A 72 -14.57 -12.16 8.26
C ASP A 72 -13.37 -11.33 8.76
N VAL A 73 -13.63 -10.10 9.21
CA VAL A 73 -12.60 -9.19 9.74
C VAL A 73 -12.07 -9.69 11.08
N HIS A 74 -12.92 -10.20 11.97
CA HIS A 74 -12.52 -10.80 13.24
C HIS A 74 -11.59 -11.99 13.00
N GLN A 75 -11.92 -12.87 12.05
CA GLN A 75 -11.04 -14.00 11.69
C GLN A 75 -9.69 -13.52 11.14
N ALA A 76 -9.67 -12.47 10.33
CA ALA A 76 -8.43 -11.88 9.85
C ALA A 76 -7.58 -11.29 10.99
N LEU A 77 -8.20 -10.56 11.94
CA LEU A 77 -7.50 -10.04 13.12
C LEU A 77 -6.92 -11.15 13.99
N LEU A 78 -7.66 -12.23 14.21
CA LEU A 78 -7.18 -13.40 14.95
C LEU A 78 -5.98 -14.07 14.25
N LYS A 79 -6.02 -14.19 12.91
CA LYS A 79 -4.88 -14.70 12.12
C LYS A 79 -3.65 -13.80 12.19
N MET A 80 -3.82 -12.51 12.47
CA MET A 80 -2.72 -11.56 12.72
C MET A 80 -2.18 -11.63 14.16
N GLY A 81 -2.72 -12.52 15.00
CA GLY A 81 -2.34 -12.66 16.41
C GLY A 81 -2.91 -11.56 17.32
N ILE A 82 -3.92 -10.83 16.86
CA ILE A 82 -4.55 -9.77 17.67
C ILE A 82 -5.44 -10.40 18.73
N LYS A 83 -5.25 -9.96 19.98
CA LYS A 83 -6.03 -10.44 21.12
C LYS A 83 -7.46 -9.91 21.04
N ARG A 84 -8.41 -10.85 21.06
CA ARG A 84 -9.85 -10.59 21.20
C ARG A 84 -10.20 -10.64 22.69
N SER A 85 -10.79 -9.56 23.20
CA SER A 85 -11.44 -9.53 24.51
C SER A 85 -12.91 -9.96 24.37
N GLU A 86 -13.68 -9.89 25.46
CA GLU A 86 -15.11 -10.25 25.46
C GLU A 86 -15.87 -9.62 24.27
N GLY A 87 -16.70 -10.43 23.61
CA GLY A 87 -17.51 -9.97 22.49
C GLY A 87 -16.69 -9.60 21.25
N GLU A 88 -16.81 -8.36 20.77
CA GLU A 88 -16.26 -7.89 19.48
C GLU A 88 -15.11 -6.87 19.66
N TRP A 89 -14.48 -6.88 20.83
CA TRP A 89 -13.41 -5.96 21.19
C TRP A 89 -12.04 -6.56 20.91
N PHE A 90 -11.18 -5.80 20.23
CA PHE A 90 -9.83 -6.21 19.84
C PHE A 90 -8.80 -5.23 20.37
N GLN A 91 -7.71 -5.75 20.94
CA GLN A 91 -6.58 -4.93 21.40
C GLN A 91 -5.68 -4.54 20.22
N CYS A 92 -6.11 -3.55 19.44
CA CYS A 92 -5.40 -3.07 18.25
C CYS A 92 -5.68 -1.60 17.94
N ASP A 93 -4.88 -1.05 17.02
CA ASP A 93 -5.11 0.27 16.42
C ASP A 93 -6.00 0.18 15.16
N VAL A 94 -6.38 1.34 14.64
CA VAL A 94 -7.23 1.44 13.45
C VAL A 94 -6.53 0.89 12.20
N GLU A 95 -5.21 1.06 12.09
CA GLU A 95 -4.43 0.57 10.94
C GLU A 95 -4.46 -0.96 10.86
N THR A 96 -4.42 -1.64 12.01
CA THR A 96 -4.54 -3.11 12.07
C THR A 96 -5.92 -3.57 11.57
N VAL A 97 -6.99 -2.85 11.92
CA VAL A 97 -8.34 -3.13 11.40
C VAL A 97 -8.42 -2.88 9.89
N GLN A 98 -7.83 -1.78 9.40
CA GLN A 98 -7.73 -1.51 7.96
C GLN A 98 -7.00 -2.63 7.22
N ALA A 99 -5.86 -3.10 7.75
CA ALA A 99 -5.12 -4.19 7.15
C ALA A 99 -5.92 -5.51 7.11
N ALA A 100 -6.70 -5.78 8.15
CA ALA A 100 -7.60 -6.93 8.18
C ALA A 100 -8.72 -6.80 7.11
N ILE A 101 -9.33 -5.62 6.99
CA ILE A 101 -10.35 -5.32 5.98
C ILE A 101 -9.79 -5.50 4.57
N VAL A 102 -8.61 -4.94 4.29
CA VAL A 102 -7.92 -5.06 3.00
C VAL A 102 -7.63 -6.52 2.65
N ALA A 103 -7.20 -7.31 3.63
CA ALA A 103 -6.97 -8.75 3.45
C ALA A 103 -8.26 -9.50 3.11
N VAL A 104 -9.36 -9.21 3.81
CA VAL A 104 -10.68 -9.80 3.55
C VAL A 104 -11.20 -9.40 2.18
N ARG A 105 -11.07 -8.12 1.80
CA ARG A 105 -11.52 -7.58 0.51
C ARG A 105 -10.85 -8.31 -0.66
N GLY A 106 -9.55 -8.55 -0.55
CA GLY A 106 -8.77 -9.25 -1.57
C GLY A 106 -8.68 -10.77 -1.42
N ARG A 107 -9.32 -11.38 -0.40
CA ARG A 107 -9.15 -12.80 -0.02
C ARG A 107 -7.67 -13.23 0.13
N LYS A 108 -6.86 -12.38 0.76
CA LYS A 108 -5.43 -12.61 1.00
C LYS A 108 -5.17 -12.90 2.47
N SER A 109 -4.02 -13.49 2.77
CA SER A 109 -3.53 -13.57 4.15
C SER A 109 -3.26 -12.17 4.70
N PRO A 110 -3.74 -11.85 5.91
CA PRO A 110 -3.57 -10.52 6.46
C PRO A 110 -2.12 -10.27 6.87
N LYS A 111 -1.64 -9.05 6.60
CA LYS A 111 -0.31 -8.59 7.01
C LYS A 111 -0.45 -7.24 7.70
N LYS A 112 0.13 -7.09 8.90
CA LYS A 112 -0.08 -5.94 9.80
C LYS A 112 0.05 -4.57 9.14
N HIS A 113 1.02 -4.40 8.25
CA HIS A 113 1.29 -3.09 7.63
C HIS A 113 0.57 -2.86 6.30
N ARG A 114 -0.17 -3.86 5.77
CA ARG A 114 -0.79 -3.78 4.44
C ARG A 114 -2.19 -3.16 4.50
N THR A 115 -2.23 -1.84 4.54
CA THR A 115 -3.45 -1.04 4.75
C THR A 115 -4.03 -0.42 3.48
N LEU A 116 -3.38 -0.59 2.32
CA LEU A 116 -3.79 0.06 1.07
C LEU A 116 -4.03 -0.96 -0.05
N ASP A 117 -5.12 -0.77 -0.80
CA ASP A 117 -5.54 -1.64 -1.91
C ASP A 117 -6.22 -0.91 -3.08
N PHE A 118 -6.10 0.42 -3.11
CA PHE A 118 -6.65 1.24 -4.19
C PHE A 118 -6.06 0.83 -5.56
N LYS A 119 -6.89 0.85 -6.59
CA LYS A 119 -6.46 0.50 -7.96
C LYS A 119 -5.95 1.73 -8.71
N MET A 120 -5.25 1.50 -9.82
CA MET A 120 -4.90 2.58 -10.73
C MET A 120 -6.15 3.28 -11.25
N ARG A 121 -6.13 4.61 -11.24
CA ARG A 121 -7.12 5.41 -11.95
C ARG A 121 -6.94 5.24 -13.47
N PRO A 122 -7.99 5.45 -14.28
CA PRO A 122 -7.92 5.24 -15.73
C PRO A 122 -6.78 5.99 -16.43
N GLU A 123 -6.41 7.19 -15.98
CA GLU A 123 -5.27 7.94 -16.50
C GLU A 123 -3.91 7.34 -16.12
N GLN A 124 -3.80 6.72 -14.93
CA GLN A 124 -2.58 6.03 -14.49
C GLN A 124 -2.40 4.73 -15.28
N ALA A 125 -3.47 3.94 -15.41
CA ALA A 125 -3.46 2.70 -16.18
C ALA A 125 -3.06 2.95 -17.65
N ARG A 126 -3.62 4.00 -18.28
CA ARG A 126 -3.24 4.40 -19.65
C ARG A 126 -1.77 4.81 -19.75
N ALA A 127 -1.24 5.55 -18.78
CA ALA A 127 0.17 5.95 -18.79
C ALA A 127 1.12 4.74 -18.64
N VAL A 128 0.80 3.82 -17.72
CA VAL A 128 1.55 2.58 -17.52
C VAL A 128 1.51 1.72 -18.78
N GLN A 129 0.32 1.49 -19.35
CA GLN A 129 0.17 0.69 -20.56
C GLN A 129 0.94 1.28 -21.74
N ARG A 130 0.83 2.59 -21.98
CA ARG A 130 1.57 3.26 -23.06
C ARG A 130 3.09 3.14 -22.91
N THR A 131 3.57 3.13 -21.66
CA THR A 131 5.00 2.96 -21.37
C THR A 131 5.42 1.53 -21.65
N LYS A 132 4.65 0.54 -21.17
CA LYS A 132 4.89 -0.88 -21.43
C LYS A 132 4.94 -1.18 -22.92
N ASP A 133 3.96 -0.68 -23.69
CA ASP A 133 3.88 -0.88 -25.13
C ASP A 133 5.10 -0.28 -25.84
N TYR A 134 5.51 0.92 -25.44
CA TYR A 134 6.71 1.55 -25.99
C TYR A 134 7.97 0.75 -25.71
N PHE A 135 8.20 0.32 -24.46
CA PHE A 135 9.39 -0.46 -24.10
C PHE A 135 9.42 -1.79 -24.87
N ASN A 136 8.30 -2.50 -24.94
CA ASN A 136 8.21 -3.77 -25.67
C ASN A 136 8.47 -3.59 -27.18
N ALA A 137 7.85 -2.58 -27.79
CA ALA A 137 8.07 -2.28 -29.20
C ALA A 137 9.51 -1.84 -29.49
N PHE A 138 10.10 -1.04 -28.59
CA PHE A 138 11.48 -0.59 -28.70
C PHE A 138 12.46 -1.77 -28.68
N SER A 139 12.29 -2.69 -27.71
CA SER A 139 13.13 -3.89 -27.59
C SER A 139 12.93 -4.89 -28.74
N ALA A 140 11.75 -4.94 -29.35
CA ALA A 140 11.46 -5.84 -30.47
C ALA A 140 12.04 -5.35 -31.81
N ASP A 141 12.36 -4.06 -31.95
CA ASP A 141 12.92 -3.50 -33.18
C ASP A 141 14.45 -3.74 -33.25
N PRO A 142 14.95 -4.52 -34.24
CA PRO A 142 16.39 -4.78 -34.39
C PRO A 142 17.25 -3.51 -34.54
N LYS A 143 16.67 -2.40 -35.00
CA LYS A 143 17.38 -1.10 -35.12
C LYS A 143 17.73 -0.48 -33.77
N ASN A 144 17.19 -1.02 -32.67
CA ASN A 144 17.41 -0.56 -31.31
C ASN A 144 18.23 -1.53 -30.47
N ALA A 145 18.79 -2.60 -31.05
CA ALA A 145 19.48 -3.66 -30.30
C ALA A 145 20.59 -3.18 -29.34
N ASN A 146 21.22 -2.03 -29.62
CA ASN A 146 22.29 -1.44 -28.81
C ASN A 146 21.90 -0.06 -28.22
N LYS A 147 20.60 0.21 -28.05
CA LYS A 147 20.10 1.47 -27.50
C LYS A 147 19.27 1.19 -26.26
N GLU A 148 19.26 2.17 -25.36
CA GLU A 148 18.41 2.10 -24.17
C GLU A 148 17.09 2.86 -24.40
N PRO A 149 15.93 2.25 -24.09
CA PRO A 149 14.64 2.92 -24.21
C PRO A 149 14.52 4.06 -23.20
N GLN A 150 14.09 5.23 -23.68
CA GLN A 150 13.79 6.38 -22.83
C GLN A 150 12.32 6.78 -22.97
N PHE A 151 11.66 7.03 -21.84
CA PHE A 151 10.25 7.45 -21.82
C PHE A 151 10.02 8.52 -20.75
N LEU A 152 9.27 9.57 -21.10
CA LEU A 152 8.99 10.69 -20.20
C LEU A 152 7.49 10.79 -19.89
N TRP A 153 7.15 10.76 -18.60
CA TRP A 153 5.80 11.09 -18.13
C TRP A 153 5.67 12.59 -17.87
N ASN A 154 4.93 13.29 -18.74
CA ASN A 154 4.46 14.64 -18.43
C ASN A 154 3.24 14.57 -17.48
N ALA A 155 3.51 14.39 -16.19
CA ALA A 155 2.50 14.12 -15.18
C ALA A 155 2.28 15.33 -14.24
N LYS A 156 1.03 15.80 -14.18
CA LYS A 156 0.59 16.85 -13.26
C LYS A 156 0.81 16.51 -11.77
N MET A 157 0.73 17.51 -10.91
CA MET A 157 0.70 17.29 -9.45
C MET A 157 -0.47 16.37 -9.08
N ARG A 158 -0.26 15.52 -8.05
CA ARG A 158 -1.26 14.52 -7.58
C ARG A 158 -1.68 13.46 -8.63
N PHE A 159 -0.91 13.29 -9.70
CA PHE A 159 -1.06 12.15 -10.61
C PHE A 159 -0.82 10.79 -9.92
N GLY A 160 -0.15 10.74 -8.76
CA GLY A 160 0.20 9.48 -8.10
C GLY A 160 1.35 8.79 -8.83
N LYS A 161 2.44 9.54 -9.06
CA LYS A 161 3.62 9.07 -9.79
C LYS A 161 4.24 7.84 -9.14
N THR A 162 4.44 7.86 -7.82
CA THR A 162 4.97 6.74 -7.03
C THR A 162 4.22 5.43 -7.30
N PHE A 163 2.92 5.42 -7.03
CA PHE A 163 2.08 4.25 -7.27
C PHE A 163 2.10 3.79 -8.74
N ALA A 164 1.95 4.72 -9.69
CA ALA A 164 1.98 4.37 -11.11
C ALA A 164 3.33 3.78 -11.54
N THR A 165 4.45 4.28 -10.99
CA THR A 165 5.79 3.72 -11.22
C THR A 165 5.89 2.30 -10.69
N TYR A 166 5.44 2.02 -9.46
CA TYR A 166 5.45 0.65 -8.94
C TYR A 166 4.54 -0.31 -9.73
N GLN A 167 3.40 0.17 -10.22
CA GLN A 167 2.56 -0.62 -11.12
C GLN A 167 3.27 -0.90 -12.45
N LEU A 168 4.00 0.06 -13.02
CA LEU A 168 4.83 -0.19 -14.20
C LEU A 168 5.91 -1.25 -13.91
N VAL A 169 6.61 -1.17 -12.77
CA VAL A 169 7.61 -2.18 -12.35
C VAL A 169 6.97 -3.57 -12.29
N LYS A 170 5.76 -3.68 -11.73
CA LYS A 170 5.01 -4.93 -11.62
C LYS A 170 4.62 -5.47 -13.00
N GLU A 171 4.08 -4.62 -13.87
CA GLU A 171 3.65 -4.96 -15.23
C GLU A 171 4.79 -5.36 -16.16
N MET A 172 5.96 -4.76 -15.99
CA MET A 172 7.20 -5.08 -16.72
C MET A 172 7.99 -6.22 -16.08
N GLN A 173 7.57 -6.70 -14.90
CA GLN A 173 8.26 -7.73 -14.11
C GLN A 173 9.73 -7.38 -13.82
N TRP A 174 10.05 -6.08 -13.67
CA TRP A 174 11.40 -5.64 -13.38
C TRP A 174 11.85 -6.08 -11.98
N ARG A 175 13.09 -6.57 -11.90
CA ARG A 175 13.65 -7.17 -10.67
C ARG A 175 14.48 -6.21 -9.83
N ARG A 176 15.20 -5.31 -10.48
CA ARG A 176 16.05 -4.32 -9.82
C ARG A 176 15.72 -2.96 -10.43
N VAL A 177 15.33 -2.01 -9.59
CA VAL A 177 14.87 -0.70 -10.04
C VAL A 177 15.56 0.37 -9.22
N LEU A 178 16.22 1.31 -9.89
CA LEU A 178 16.83 2.48 -9.27
C LEU A 178 15.93 3.70 -9.47
N ILE A 179 15.53 4.34 -8.37
CA ILE A 179 14.80 5.61 -8.36
C ILE A 179 15.78 6.69 -7.92
N LEU A 180 15.99 7.67 -8.80
CA LEU A 180 16.83 8.83 -8.55
C LEU A 180 15.99 10.11 -8.42
N THR A 181 16.31 10.95 -7.43
CA THR A 181 15.61 12.21 -7.22
C THR A 181 16.53 13.36 -6.81
N PHE A 182 16.17 14.59 -7.17
CA PHE A 182 16.76 15.80 -6.58
C PHE A 182 16.11 16.22 -5.25
N LYS A 183 14.99 15.58 -4.86
CA LYS A 183 14.22 15.93 -3.65
C LYS A 183 14.28 14.80 -2.63
N PRO A 184 15.28 14.75 -1.73
CA PRO A 184 15.41 13.68 -0.74
C PRO A 184 14.17 13.48 0.14
N ALA A 185 13.43 14.56 0.44
CA ALA A 185 12.25 14.53 1.30
C ALA A 185 11.11 13.63 0.81
N VAL A 186 11.09 13.22 -0.47
CA VAL A 186 10.04 12.35 -1.00
C VAL A 186 10.26 10.87 -0.65
N LYS A 187 11.44 10.50 -0.10
CA LYS A 187 11.81 9.12 0.22
C LYS A 187 10.74 8.37 1.02
N THR A 188 10.28 8.98 2.13
CA THR A 188 9.31 8.36 3.04
C THR A 188 8.03 7.97 2.29
N ALA A 189 7.51 8.84 1.43
CA ALA A 189 6.32 8.55 0.62
C ALA A 189 6.54 7.37 -0.35
N TRP A 190 7.73 7.24 -0.95
CA TRP A 190 8.05 6.09 -1.80
C TRP A 190 8.14 4.78 -1.00
N GLN A 191 8.74 4.83 0.19
CA GLN A 191 8.88 3.68 1.07
C GLN A 191 7.52 3.23 1.63
N GLU A 192 6.71 4.16 2.11
CA GLU A 192 5.39 3.89 2.67
C GLU A 192 4.43 3.30 1.63
N ASP A 193 4.36 3.86 0.41
CA ASP A 193 3.54 3.30 -0.67
C ASP A 193 3.92 1.83 -0.95
N LEU A 194 5.22 1.52 -0.95
CA LEU A 194 5.72 0.16 -1.17
C LEU A 194 5.37 -0.78 -0.01
N GLN A 195 5.50 -0.31 1.23
CA GLN A 195 5.28 -1.12 2.44
C GLN A 195 3.80 -1.32 2.78
N ARG A 196 2.95 -0.34 2.45
CA ARG A 196 1.53 -0.34 2.84
C ARG A 196 0.61 -0.94 1.79
N HIS A 197 0.98 -0.95 0.52
CA HIS A 197 0.08 -1.41 -0.55
C HIS A 197 0.16 -2.92 -0.79
N ILE A 198 -0.98 -3.60 -0.95
CA ILE A 198 -1.03 -5.07 -1.12
C ILE A 198 -0.38 -5.59 -2.41
N ASP A 199 -0.29 -4.76 -3.46
CA ASP A 199 0.32 -5.17 -4.73
C ASP A 199 1.84 -5.34 -4.66
N PHE A 200 2.48 -4.70 -3.68
CA PHE A 200 3.94 -4.68 -3.55
C PHE A 200 4.39 -5.50 -2.34
N THR A 201 3.62 -6.54 -2.03
CA THR A 201 3.87 -7.44 -0.92
C THR A 201 5.22 -8.14 -1.13
N ASP A 202 6.08 -8.06 -0.11
CA ASP A 202 7.42 -8.66 -0.03
C ASP A 202 8.46 -8.07 -1.00
N TRP A 203 8.18 -6.89 -1.58
CA TRP A 203 9.17 -6.13 -2.33
C TRP A 203 10.20 -5.52 -1.37
N GLN A 204 11.45 -5.49 -1.79
CA GLN A 204 12.57 -5.01 -0.98
C GLN A 204 12.82 -3.52 -1.27
N PHE A 205 13.26 -2.78 -0.24
CA PHE A 205 13.56 -1.36 -0.36
C PHE A 205 14.93 -1.06 0.24
N VAL A 206 15.79 -0.45 -0.58
CA VAL A 206 17.12 0.00 -0.19
C VAL A 206 17.20 1.50 -0.38
N ASP A 207 17.77 2.18 0.61
CA ASP A 207 18.14 3.59 0.54
C ASP A 207 19.51 3.82 1.18
N LYS A 208 19.93 5.08 1.27
CA LYS A 208 21.24 5.44 1.83
C LYS A 208 21.51 4.92 3.26
N ASN A 209 20.46 4.64 4.04
CA ASN A 209 20.57 4.26 5.45
C ASN A 209 20.84 2.76 5.63
N ASN A 210 20.47 1.92 4.67
CA ASN A 210 20.67 0.46 4.70
C ASN A 210 21.47 -0.03 3.47
N ILE A 211 22.19 0.89 2.81
CA ILE A 211 22.94 0.59 1.60
C ILE A 211 24.08 -0.40 1.84
N ASP A 212 24.67 -0.38 3.04
CA ASP A 212 25.75 -1.28 3.42
C ASP A 212 25.25 -2.75 3.54
N GLU A 213 23.93 -2.94 3.68
CA GLU A 213 23.25 -4.25 3.69
C GLU A 213 22.79 -4.68 2.28
N TRP A 214 23.16 -3.96 1.22
CA TRP A 214 22.70 -4.22 -0.15
C TRP A 214 22.78 -5.69 -0.56
N GLN A 215 23.92 -6.35 -0.28
CA GLN A 215 24.14 -7.72 -0.72
C GLN A 215 23.17 -8.73 -0.07
N SER A 216 22.88 -8.56 1.22
CA SER A 216 21.94 -9.43 1.93
C SER A 216 20.50 -9.19 1.44
N ILE A 217 20.11 -7.92 1.29
CA ILE A 217 18.78 -7.53 0.80
C ILE A 217 18.57 -8.01 -0.64
N LYS A 218 19.59 -7.88 -1.50
CA LYS A 218 19.58 -8.39 -2.88
C LYS A 218 19.39 -9.90 -2.92
N THR A 219 20.18 -10.63 -2.15
CA THR A 219 20.09 -12.09 -2.07
C THR A 219 18.69 -12.52 -1.62
N HIS A 220 18.14 -11.85 -0.61
CA HIS A 220 16.79 -12.11 -0.13
C HIS A 220 15.72 -11.81 -1.19
N SER A 221 15.86 -10.70 -1.92
CA SER A 221 14.96 -10.34 -3.02
C SER A 221 14.95 -11.38 -4.14
N GLU A 222 16.13 -11.91 -4.46
CA GLU A 222 16.32 -12.94 -5.48
C GLU A 222 15.66 -14.26 -5.04
N GLN A 223 15.87 -14.67 -3.78
CA GLN A 223 15.25 -15.87 -3.18
C GLN A 223 13.72 -15.80 -3.19
N LEU A 224 13.15 -14.64 -2.84
CA LEU A 224 11.70 -14.44 -2.84
C LEU A 224 11.13 -14.28 -4.24
N HIS A 225 11.98 -14.13 -5.26
CA HIS A 225 11.59 -13.70 -6.59
C HIS A 225 10.67 -12.46 -6.50
N LYS A 226 11.13 -11.43 -5.80
CA LYS A 226 10.44 -10.13 -5.67
C LYS A 226 11.32 -8.97 -6.13
N PRO A 227 10.72 -7.85 -6.58
CA PRO A 227 11.50 -6.66 -6.95
C PRO A 227 12.26 -6.04 -5.78
N LEU A 228 13.44 -5.55 -6.09
CA LEU A 228 14.30 -4.73 -5.26
C LEU A 228 14.25 -3.29 -5.77
N ILE A 229 13.73 -2.40 -4.93
CA ILE A 229 13.64 -0.98 -5.19
C ILE A 229 14.78 -0.29 -4.47
N CYS A 230 15.68 0.36 -5.20
CA CYS A 230 16.67 1.25 -4.61
C CYS A 230 16.26 2.71 -4.82
N PHE A 231 16.27 3.48 -3.75
CA PHE A 231 15.97 4.90 -3.76
C PHE A 231 17.18 5.72 -3.32
N LEU A 232 17.66 6.60 -4.19
CA LEU A 232 18.76 7.52 -3.89
C LEU A 232 18.41 8.94 -4.31
N SER A 233 18.88 9.92 -3.54
CA SER A 233 18.97 11.27 -4.07
C SER A 233 20.25 11.45 -4.88
N LEU A 234 20.26 12.40 -5.81
CA LEU A 234 21.47 12.75 -6.55
C LEU A 234 22.57 13.30 -5.62
N GLN A 235 22.19 13.89 -4.48
CA GLN A 235 23.16 14.28 -3.44
C GLN A 235 23.83 13.06 -2.81
N ASP A 236 23.09 11.96 -2.62
CA ASP A 236 23.64 10.70 -2.08
C ASP A 236 24.68 10.10 -3.04
N LEU A 237 24.45 10.23 -4.35
CA LEU A 237 25.36 9.80 -5.40
C LEU A 237 26.58 10.73 -5.56
N HIS A 238 26.38 12.04 -5.46
CA HIS A 238 27.44 13.04 -5.60
C HIS A 238 28.32 13.21 -4.36
N GLY A 239 28.05 12.51 -3.27
CA GLY A 239 28.98 12.44 -2.14
C GLY A 239 30.30 11.84 -2.57
N ARG A 240 31.22 12.66 -3.08
CA ARG A 240 32.60 12.28 -3.40
C ARG A 240 33.39 12.17 -2.10
N THR A 241 34.44 11.36 -2.09
CA THR A 241 35.48 11.47 -1.05
C THR A 241 36.24 12.79 -1.26
N ALA A 242 37.04 13.24 -0.27
CA ALA A 242 37.88 14.45 -0.41
C ALA A 242 38.80 14.44 -1.66
N LYS A 243 39.02 13.26 -2.26
CA LYS A 243 39.83 13.05 -3.47
C LYS A 243 39.01 12.88 -4.76
N GLY A 244 37.72 13.24 -4.75
CA GLY A 244 36.89 13.26 -5.97
C GLY A 244 36.39 11.90 -6.48
N LYS A 245 36.73 10.78 -5.82
CA LYS A 245 36.24 9.44 -6.17
C LYS A 245 34.80 9.22 -5.69
N VAL A 246 34.03 8.42 -6.44
CA VAL A 246 32.76 7.84 -5.99
C VAL A 246 33.01 7.13 -4.65
N LYS A 247 32.21 7.41 -3.62
CA LYS A 247 32.35 6.70 -2.33
C LYS A 247 32.15 5.21 -2.54
N ASP A 248 32.96 4.38 -1.87
CA ASP A 248 32.92 2.91 -2.04
C ASP A 248 31.51 2.33 -1.83
N ARG A 249 30.73 2.91 -0.92
CA ARG A 249 29.32 2.58 -0.68
C ARG A 249 28.36 2.82 -1.86
N ASN A 250 28.80 3.44 -2.95
CA ASN A 250 28.02 3.68 -4.17
C ASN A 250 28.48 2.80 -5.36
N ARG A 251 29.52 1.96 -5.19
CA ARG A 251 30.04 1.11 -6.28
C ARG A 251 29.03 0.07 -6.76
N TRP A 252 28.17 -0.43 -5.87
CA TRP A 252 27.12 -1.40 -6.19
C TRP A 252 26.15 -0.93 -7.28
N VAL A 253 26.01 0.39 -7.53
CA VAL A 253 25.19 0.93 -8.64
C VAL A 253 25.75 0.53 -10.00
N TYR A 254 27.06 0.29 -10.07
CA TYR A 254 27.82 0.03 -11.30
C TYR A 254 28.23 -1.44 -11.43
N GLU A 255 27.85 -2.30 -10.48
CA GLU A 255 28.16 -3.73 -10.47
C GLU A 255 26.92 -4.51 -10.98
N ASN A 256 27.06 -5.16 -12.14
CA ASN A 256 25.99 -5.91 -12.83
C ASN A 256 25.63 -7.24 -12.13
#